data_AF-A0A258CW51-F1
#
_entry.id   AF-A0A258CW51-F1
#
_cell.length_a   1.000
_cell.length_b   1.000
_cell.length_c   1.000
_cell.angle_alpha   90.00
_cell.angle_beta   90.00
_cell.angle_gamma   90.00
#
_symmetry.space_group_name_H-M   'P 1'
#
loop_
_entity.id
_entity.type
_entity.pdbx_description
1 polymer ?
#
loop_
_entity_poly.entity_id
_entity_poly.type
_entity_poly.pdbx_seq_one_letter_code
_entity_poly.pdbx_strand_id
1 'polypeptide(L)'
;MSKYDPLSGHLRRQRHDELELTFAEIERILGAMLPKSAARQQWWANTNDPYTSQVQRKAWGDAGFDAFLIAGKDRVRFKRVR
;
A
#
# COMPACT_ATOMS: atom_id res chain seq x y z
N MET A 1 7.99 12.76 7.73
CA MET A 1 7.08 12.42 6.62
C MET A 1 7.54 11.12 6.01
N SER A 2 6.65 10.15 5.86
CA SER A 2 6.97 8.87 5.25
C SER A 2 6.98 9.00 3.72
N LYS A 3 7.81 8.23 3.00
CA LYS A 3 7.77 8.16 1.53
C LYS A 3 6.36 7.82 1.01
N TYR A 4 5.55 7.17 1.85
CA TYR A 4 4.20 6.70 1.53
C TYR A 4 3.07 7.61 2.02
N ASP A 5 3.39 8.79 2.56
CA ASP A 5 2.41 9.78 3.00
C ASP A 5 1.39 10.18 1.89
N PRO A 6 1.81 10.39 0.62
CA PRO A 6 0.87 10.69 -0.47
C PRO A 6 -0.16 9.57 -0.69
N LEU A 7 0.27 8.32 -0.57
CA LEU A 7 -0.59 7.14 -0.69
C LEU A 7 -1.56 7.07 0.48
N SER A 8 -1.10 7.33 1.72
CA SER A 8 -1.96 7.43 2.90
C SER A 8 -3.06 8.48 2.71
N GLY A 9 -2.68 9.69 2.28
CA GLY A 9 -3.64 10.78 2.02
C GLY A 9 -4.62 10.44 0.90
N HIS A 10 -4.17 9.72 -0.14
CA HIS A 10 -5.06 9.25 -1.20
C HIS A 10 -6.09 8.24 -0.68
N LEU A 11 -5.65 7.25 0.10
CA LEU A 11 -6.52 6.23 0.70
C LEU A 11 -7.51 6.84 1.70
N ARG A 12 -7.08 7.79 2.54
CA ARG A 12 -7.97 8.49 3.49
C ARG A 12 -9.12 9.22 2.80
N ARG A 13 -8.88 9.79 1.62
CA ARG A 13 -9.91 10.46 0.82
C ARG A 13 -10.91 9.49 0.18
N GLN A 14 -10.59 8.20 0.11
CA GLN A 14 -11.49 7.23 -0.49
C GLN A 14 -12.65 6.85 0.43
N ARG A 15 -13.86 6.92 -0.15
CA ARG A 15 -15.11 6.59 0.54
C ARG A 15 -15.44 5.10 0.50
N HIS A 16 -14.82 4.34 -0.38
CA HIS A 16 -15.06 2.91 -0.51
C HIS A 16 -14.33 2.14 0.60
N ASP A 17 -14.96 1.08 1.10
CA ASP A 17 -14.30 0.09 1.98
C ASP A 17 -13.22 -0.71 1.22
N GLU A 18 -13.15 -0.58 -0.10
CA GLU A 18 -12.19 -1.30 -0.93
C GLU A 18 -11.75 -0.48 -2.15
N LEU A 19 -10.47 -0.54 -2.45
CA LEU A 19 -9.84 0.12 -3.60
C LEU A 19 -8.78 -0.79 -4.20
N GLU A 20 -8.75 -0.92 -5.51
CA GLU A 20 -7.64 -1.57 -6.21
C GLU A 20 -6.79 -0.53 -6.94
N LEU A 21 -5.48 -0.56 -6.73
CA LEU A 21 -4.52 0.29 -7.43
C LEU A 21 -3.45 -0.57 -8.10
N THR A 22 -3.11 -0.23 -9.34
CA THR A 22 -1.94 -0.80 -10.02
C THR A 22 -0.64 -0.25 -9.44
N PHE A 23 0.48 -0.97 -9.64
CA PHE A 23 1.80 -0.45 -9.28
C PHE A 23 2.06 0.91 -9.91
N ALA A 24 1.73 1.07 -11.20
CA ALA A 24 1.90 2.35 -11.90
C ALA A 24 1.08 3.49 -11.28
N GLU A 25 -0.14 3.24 -10.80
CA GLU A 25 -0.94 4.24 -10.09
C GLU A 25 -0.32 4.60 -8.74
N ILE A 26 0.14 3.59 -8.00
CA ILE A 26 0.80 3.80 -6.71
C ILE A 26 2.09 4.61 -6.93
N GLU A 27 2.90 4.27 -7.93
CA GLU A 27 4.12 5.01 -8.28
C GLU A 27 3.85 6.46 -8.68
N ARG A 28 2.74 6.71 -9.40
CA ARG A 28 2.28 8.06 -9.71
C ARG A 28 1.88 8.83 -8.46
N ILE A 29 1.14 8.21 -7.53
CA ILE A 29 0.72 8.83 -6.27
C ILE A 29 1.95 9.14 -5.40
N LEU A 30 2.91 8.22 -5.34
CA LEU A 30 4.15 8.37 -4.59
C LEU A 30 5.15 9.32 -5.25
N GLY A 31 5.02 9.57 -6.55
CA GLY A 31 6.02 10.28 -7.36
C GLY A 31 7.36 9.53 -7.42
N ALA A 32 7.35 8.22 -7.16
CA ALA A 32 8.55 7.41 -7.05
C ALA A 32 8.25 5.95 -7.41
N MET A 33 9.24 5.27 -8.00
CA MET A 33 9.10 3.86 -8.32
C MET A 33 9.05 2.99 -7.05
N LEU A 34 8.22 1.95 -7.12
CA LEU A 34 8.13 0.94 -6.08
C LEU A 34 9.40 0.08 -6.09
N PRO A 35 9.92 -0.32 -4.92
CA PRO A 35 11.08 -1.20 -4.88
C PRO A 35 10.73 -2.58 -5.44
N LYS A 36 11.73 -3.33 -5.92
CA LYS A 36 11.54 -4.72 -6.40
C LYS A 36 10.84 -5.63 -5.37
N SER A 37 10.99 -5.34 -4.08
CA SER A 37 10.31 -6.05 -2.99
C SER A 37 8.78 -5.92 -3.04
N ALA A 38 8.23 -4.87 -3.65
CA ALA A 38 6.79 -4.69 -3.83
C ALA A 38 6.14 -5.78 -4.70
N ALA A 39 6.92 -6.51 -5.49
CA ALA A 39 6.43 -7.69 -6.20
C ALA A 39 6.04 -8.86 -5.27
N ARG A 40 6.42 -8.81 -3.98
CA ARG A 40 6.13 -9.87 -3.01
C ARG A 40 4.90 -9.52 -2.18
N GLN A 41 3.98 -10.46 -2.02
CA GLN A 41 2.77 -10.26 -1.21
C GLN A 41 3.11 -9.87 0.23
N GLN A 42 4.15 -10.47 0.82
CA GLN A 42 4.65 -10.19 2.16
C GLN A 42 5.09 -8.72 2.38
N TRP A 43 5.42 -8.00 1.31
CA TRP A 43 5.82 -6.59 1.41
C TRP A 43 4.62 -5.66 1.63
N TRP A 44 3.45 -6.06 1.12
CA TRP A 44 2.17 -5.39 1.31
C TRP A 44 1.42 -5.91 2.53
N ALA A 45 1.47 -7.22 2.74
CA ALA A 45 0.78 -7.91 3.82
C ALA A 45 1.29 -7.44 5.19
N ASN A 46 0.41 -7.53 6.17
CA ASN A 46 0.64 -7.13 7.55
C ASN A 46 1.53 -8.13 8.32
N THR A 47 2.44 -8.83 7.63
CA THR A 47 3.28 -9.87 8.22
C THR A 47 4.40 -9.21 9.00
N ASN A 48 4.60 -9.66 10.24
CA ASN A 48 5.58 -9.12 11.19
C ASN A 48 7.00 -9.54 10.79
N ASP A 49 7.49 -9.01 9.67
CA ASP A 49 8.84 -9.27 9.19
C ASP A 49 9.77 -8.13 9.66
N PRO A 50 10.80 -8.41 10.47
CA PRO A 50 11.67 -7.39 11.07
C PRO A 50 12.49 -6.61 10.03
N TYR A 51 12.57 -7.09 8.78
CA TYR A 51 13.27 -6.41 7.69
C TYR A 51 12.36 -5.56 6.80
N THR A 52 11.03 -5.72 6.91
CA THR A 52 10.08 -4.95 6.12
C THR A 52 9.75 -3.65 6.87
N SER A 53 10.25 -2.52 6.37
CA SER A 53 10.13 -1.21 7.01
C SER A 53 8.69 -0.90 7.46
N GLN A 54 8.48 -0.81 8.77
CA GLN A 54 7.22 -0.41 9.43
C GLN A 54 6.60 0.88 8.85
N VAL A 55 7.44 1.70 8.20
CA VAL A 55 7.15 3.01 7.60
C VAL A 55 6.12 2.95 6.46
N GLN A 56 6.11 1.88 5.65
CA GLN A 56 5.14 1.72 4.56
C GLN A 56 3.78 1.22 5.08
N ARG A 57 3.81 0.21 5.97
CA ARG A 57 2.63 -0.28 6.69
C ARG A 57 1.91 0.83 7.44
N LYS A 58 2.66 1.69 8.14
CA LYS A 58 2.08 2.82 8.86
C LYS A 58 1.30 3.74 7.92
N ALA A 59 1.70 3.91 6.66
CA ALA A 59 1.02 4.85 5.78
C ALA A 59 -0.43 4.43 5.46
N TRP A 60 -0.66 3.21 4.96
CA TRP A 60 -2.03 2.75 4.71
C TRP A 60 -2.75 2.34 6.00
N GLY A 61 -2.04 1.82 7.01
CA GLY A 61 -2.61 1.54 8.32
C GLY A 61 -3.15 2.78 9.02
N ASP A 62 -2.44 3.92 8.96
CA ASP A 62 -2.90 5.21 9.48
C ASP A 62 -4.10 5.75 8.69
N ALA A 63 -4.21 5.36 7.41
CA ALA A 63 -5.41 5.60 6.60
C ALA A 63 -6.59 4.66 6.94
N GLY A 64 -6.36 3.62 7.76
CA GLY A 64 -7.35 2.61 8.11
C GLY A 64 -7.54 1.54 7.05
N PHE A 65 -6.51 1.21 6.26
CA PHE A 65 -6.57 0.20 5.20
C PHE A 65 -5.47 -0.86 5.38
N ASP A 66 -5.80 -2.12 5.06
CA ASP A 66 -4.87 -3.22 4.83
C ASP A 66 -4.60 -3.38 3.33
N ALA A 67 -3.39 -3.75 2.96
CA ALA A 67 -2.97 -3.91 1.57
C ALA A 67 -2.76 -5.40 1.21
N PHE A 68 -3.34 -5.82 0.09
CA PHE A 68 -3.28 -7.19 -0.42
C PHE A 68 -2.81 -7.19 -1.87
N LEU A 69 -1.65 -7.77 -2.14
CA LEU A 69 -1.17 -7.91 -3.51
C LEU A 69 -1.97 -8.98 -4.27
N ILE A 70 -2.53 -8.58 -5.41
CA ILE A 70 -3.18 -9.45 -6.38
C ILE A 70 -2.09 -10.03 -7.28
N ALA A 71 -1.72 -11.29 -7.00
CA ALA A 71 -0.73 -12.01 -7.78
C ALA A 71 -1.14 -12.10 -9.27
N GLY A 72 -0.18 -11.87 -10.16
CA GLY A 72 -0.38 -11.97 -11.61
C GLY A 72 -1.02 -10.74 -12.27
N LYS A 73 -1.27 -9.65 -11.53
CA LYS A 73 -1.86 -8.41 -12.10
C LYS A 73 -1.14 -7.12 -11.73
N ASP A 74 0.01 -7.17 -11.05
CA ASP A 74 0.76 -5.99 -10.55
C ASP A 74 -0.17 -4.95 -9.89
N ARG A 75 -1.13 -5.46 -9.10
CA ARG A 75 -2.19 -4.68 -8.46
C ARG A 75 -2.25 -4.98 -6.98
N VAL A 76 -2.62 -3.96 -6.22
CA VAL A 76 -2.80 -4.04 -4.78
C VAL A 76 -4.22 -3.63 -4.44
N ARG A 77 -4.91 -4.51 -3.73
CA ARG A 77 -6.22 -4.25 -3.14
C ARG A 77 -6.02 -3.70 -1.75
N PHE A 78 -6.43 -2.46 -1.54
CA PHE A 78 -6.54 -1.83 -0.24
C PHE A 78 -7.95 -2.06 0.29
N LYS A 79 -8.06 -2.71 1.45
CA LYS A 79 -9.32 -2.97 2.12
C LYS A 79 -9.35 -2.24 3.45
N ARG A 80 -10.39 -1.45 3.69
CA ARG A 80 -10.57 -0.69 4.92
C ARG A 80 -10.72 -1.66 6.08
N VAL A 81 -9.91 -1.45 7.12
CA VAL A 81 -9.99 -2.19 8.38
C VAL A 81 -11.05 -1.46 9.22
N ARG A 82 -12.16 -2.15 9.51
CA ARG A 82 -13.22 -1.64 10.40
C ARG A 82 -12.86 -1.89 11.86
#